data_AF-A0A166RBD7-F1
#
_entry.id   AF-A0A166RBD7-F1
#
_cell.length_a   1.000
_cell.length_b   1.000
_cell.length_c   1.000
_cell.angle_alpha   90.00
_cell.angle_beta   90.00
_cell.angle_gamma   90.00
#
_symmetry.space_group_name_H-M   'P 1'
#
loop_
_entity.id
_entity.type
_entity.pdbx_description
1 polymer ?
#
loop_
_entity_poly.entity_id
_entity_poly.type
_entity_poly.pdbx_seq_one_letter_code
_entity_poly.pdbx_strand_id
1 'polypeptide(L)'
;MGNHDDIGQRPATRSLPRRRLGTMGRRRFVTTLAGAGFGSMAALLTPDDVRAAGRDEVPLVYGRGSDSEPLTTTVPADWFADLRAAFDAHERHDLLSRHGIVGSAVVPGEFGGRNAALAVDVTYDEATGSVPERIGDVAVEVNHVEAADTTEKSRTYDASFDDDRVPGSVECGSKHAAATLCPAMYDDGAPFFATSNHLYGDDDEQHRGEPFYVKGRTGWRKVGKVGRGYALDDFVRIDPVNDALPTSAIHGVSPSAVMGQFTRAGLAHLKARRSKLQKVAAVSGYSSGRIQTVDGMTCAYGTVCKHGQLKWGSRSSFTDGDSGSVSFHPDLQRPDDGVLVASLNNARTWWPVEDYIWGTAAYRITADHGVTFSPPTVGSR
;
A
#
# COMPACT_ATOMS: atom_id res chain seq x y z
N MET A 1 -64.72 16.28 -22.14
CA MET A 1 -63.53 16.32 -23.03
C MET A 1 -62.39 16.74 -22.13
N GLY A 2 -61.57 15.85 -21.55
CA GLY A 2 -60.83 14.74 -22.14
C GLY A 2 -59.34 15.14 -22.21
N ASN A 3 -58.52 14.56 -21.31
CA ASN A 3 -57.13 14.05 -21.45
C ASN A 3 -56.10 14.82 -22.32
N HIS A 4 -54.79 14.84 -22.08
CA HIS A 4 -53.87 13.94 -21.38
C HIS A 4 -52.50 14.64 -21.20
N ASP A 5 -51.71 14.10 -20.29
CA ASP A 5 -50.28 14.31 -20.07
C ASP A 5 -49.43 14.20 -21.35
N ASP A 6 -48.37 15.01 -21.44
CA ASP A 6 -47.25 14.76 -22.37
C ASP A 6 -45.91 14.85 -21.62
N ILE A 7 -45.44 13.69 -21.17
CA ILE A 7 -44.08 13.45 -20.67
C ILE A 7 -43.21 13.17 -21.90
N GLY A 8 -42.48 14.19 -22.35
CA GLY A 8 -41.56 14.13 -23.47
C GLY A 8 -40.24 13.41 -23.15
N GLN A 9 -40.25 12.10 -23.43
CA GLN A 9 -39.18 11.29 -24.07
C GLN A 9 -37.72 11.38 -23.58
N ARG A 10 -37.27 10.30 -22.94
CA ARG A 10 -35.85 9.90 -22.81
C ARG A 10 -35.31 9.38 -24.16
N PRO A 11 -34.05 9.67 -24.52
CA PRO A 11 -33.43 9.11 -25.72
C PRO A 11 -33.17 7.60 -25.57
N ALA A 12 -33.51 6.86 -26.62
CA ALA A 12 -33.38 5.40 -26.72
C ALA A 12 -31.91 4.95 -26.63
N THR A 13 -31.65 4.03 -25.71
CA THR A 13 -30.40 3.26 -25.65
C THR A 13 -30.29 2.36 -26.87
N ARG A 14 -29.33 2.66 -27.74
CA ARG A 14 -28.93 1.79 -28.85
C ARG A 14 -28.45 0.45 -28.28
N SER A 15 -29.20 -0.60 -28.57
CA SER A 15 -28.85 -1.99 -28.29
C SER A 15 -27.65 -2.43 -29.12
N LEU A 16 -26.58 -2.87 -28.45
CA LEU A 16 -25.43 -3.50 -29.10
C LEU A 16 -25.79 -4.94 -29.52
N PRO A 17 -25.32 -5.44 -30.69
CA PRO A 17 -25.65 -6.77 -31.16
C PRO A 17 -25.01 -7.86 -30.30
N ARG A 18 -25.85 -8.73 -29.72
CA ARG A 18 -25.45 -10.02 -29.13
C ARG A 18 -24.85 -10.92 -30.21
N ARG A 19 -23.52 -11.08 -30.25
CA ARG A 19 -22.88 -12.14 -31.05
C ARG A 19 -21.62 -12.72 -30.39
N ARG A 20 -21.80 -13.94 -29.85
CA ARG A 20 -20.87 -15.04 -29.54
C ARG A 20 -19.42 -14.69 -29.15
N LEU A 21 -19.12 -14.83 -27.86
CA LEU A 21 -17.81 -14.76 -27.18
C LEU A 21 -16.95 -16.04 -27.33
N GLY A 22 -17.06 -16.78 -28.43
CA GLY A 22 -16.43 -18.11 -28.55
C GLY A 22 -14.92 -18.11 -28.81
N THR A 23 -14.36 -17.07 -29.40
CA THR A 23 -12.94 -17.04 -29.81
C THR A 23 -12.44 -15.60 -29.92
N MET A 24 -12.06 -14.97 -28.81
CA MET A 24 -11.41 -13.66 -28.86
C MET A 24 -9.90 -13.84 -29.01
N GLY A 25 -9.35 -13.50 -30.18
CA GLY A 25 -7.92 -13.51 -30.42
C GLY A 25 -7.18 -12.41 -29.63
N ARG A 26 -5.92 -12.67 -29.27
CA ARG A 26 -5.01 -11.82 -28.46
C ARG A 26 -5.05 -10.32 -28.84
N ARG A 27 -5.20 -10.00 -30.13
CA ARG A 27 -5.29 -8.62 -30.62
C ARG A 27 -6.57 -7.91 -30.16
N ARG A 28 -7.72 -8.60 -30.19
CA ARG A 28 -9.02 -8.06 -29.78
C ARG A 28 -9.17 -8.03 -28.25
N PHE A 29 -8.48 -8.93 -27.55
CA PHE A 29 -8.25 -8.89 -26.10
C PHE A 29 -7.49 -7.62 -25.69
N VAL A 30 -6.34 -7.35 -26.30
CA VAL A 30 -5.58 -6.11 -26.06
C VAL A 30 -6.37 -4.86 -26.47
N THR A 31 -7.13 -4.88 -27.56
CA THR A 31 -7.97 -3.72 -27.96
C THR A 31 -9.17 -3.50 -27.04
N THR A 32 -9.76 -4.56 -26.47
CA THR A 32 -10.85 -4.45 -25.50
C THR A 32 -10.32 -3.99 -24.15
N LEU A 33 -9.15 -4.47 -23.74
CA LEU A 33 -8.46 -4.04 -22.52
C LEU A 33 -7.93 -2.60 -22.66
N ALA A 34 -7.32 -2.23 -23.79
CA ALA A 34 -6.90 -0.85 -24.05
C ALA A 34 -8.08 0.11 -24.23
N GLY A 35 -9.19 -0.34 -24.84
CA GLY A 35 -10.43 0.44 -24.97
C GLY A 35 -11.22 0.56 -23.66
N ALA A 36 -11.05 -0.38 -22.74
CA ALA A 36 -11.51 -0.29 -21.37
C ALA A 36 -10.49 0.41 -20.45
N GLY A 37 -9.29 0.76 -20.95
CA GLY A 37 -8.24 1.52 -20.28
C GLY A 37 -7.30 0.74 -19.34
N PHE A 38 -7.28 -0.59 -19.40
CA PHE A 38 -6.32 -1.37 -18.62
C PHE A 38 -4.89 -0.99 -19.04
N GLY A 39 -4.19 -0.22 -18.21
CA GLY A 39 -2.79 0.16 -18.38
C GLY A 39 -1.83 -1.04 -18.27
N SER A 40 -0.61 -0.81 -17.77
CA SER A 40 0.47 -1.82 -17.59
C SER A 40 0.02 -3.15 -16.96
N MET A 41 -1.06 -3.15 -16.17
CA MET A 41 -1.66 -4.34 -15.55
C MET A 41 -2.32 -5.31 -16.54
N ALA A 42 -2.78 -4.87 -17.72
CA ALA A 42 -3.31 -5.77 -18.76
C ALA A 42 -2.23 -6.73 -19.31
N ALA A 43 -0.96 -6.35 -19.23
CA ALA A 43 0.14 -7.20 -19.67
C ALA A 43 0.31 -8.44 -18.78
N LEU A 44 -0.18 -8.39 -17.54
CA LEU A 44 -0.10 -9.48 -16.56
C LEU A 44 -1.32 -10.41 -16.59
N LEU A 45 -2.37 -10.07 -17.34
CA LEU A 45 -3.57 -10.87 -17.43
C LEU A 45 -3.50 -11.87 -18.59
N THR A 46 -3.88 -13.11 -18.31
CA THR A 46 -3.96 -14.17 -19.31
C THR A 46 -5.35 -14.20 -19.98
N PRO A 47 -5.48 -14.87 -21.14
CA PRO A 47 -6.80 -15.17 -21.71
C PRO A 47 -7.70 -15.98 -20.77
N ASP A 48 -7.13 -16.74 -19.83
CA ASP A 48 -7.88 -17.56 -18.88
C ASP A 48 -8.51 -16.68 -17.80
N ASP A 49 -7.79 -15.66 -17.33
CA ASP A 49 -8.33 -14.69 -16.36
C ASP A 49 -9.57 -13.96 -16.91
N VAL A 50 -9.54 -13.57 -18.19
CA VAL A 50 -10.70 -12.92 -18.83
C VAL A 50 -11.84 -13.91 -19.09
N ARG A 51 -11.54 -15.17 -19.36
CA ARG A 51 -12.58 -16.21 -19.52
C ARG A 51 -13.23 -16.59 -18.19
N ALA A 52 -12.48 -16.50 -17.09
CA ALA A 52 -12.99 -16.75 -15.75
C ALA A 52 -13.93 -15.64 -15.25
N ALA A 53 -13.77 -14.40 -15.76
CA ALA A 53 -14.64 -13.29 -15.41
C ALA A 53 -16.08 -13.48 -15.87
N GLY A 54 -17.02 -13.24 -14.96
CA GLY A 54 -18.44 -13.15 -15.26
C GLY A 54 -18.78 -12.01 -16.23
N ARG A 55 -20.03 -11.95 -16.68
CA ARG A 55 -20.49 -10.94 -17.66
C ARG A 55 -20.33 -9.50 -17.16
N ASP A 56 -20.51 -9.29 -15.87
CA ASP A 56 -20.47 -7.98 -15.20
C ASP A 56 -19.24 -7.86 -14.27
N GLU A 57 -18.23 -8.71 -14.49
CA GLU A 57 -16.98 -8.72 -13.73
C GLU A 57 -15.79 -8.46 -14.65
N VAL A 58 -14.67 -8.06 -14.04
CA VAL A 58 -13.38 -7.92 -14.71
C VAL A 58 -12.30 -8.59 -13.88
N PRO A 59 -11.26 -9.15 -14.52
CA PRO A 59 -10.10 -9.66 -13.80
C PRO A 59 -9.29 -8.52 -13.18
N LEU A 60 -8.71 -8.79 -12.02
CA LEU A 60 -7.91 -7.89 -11.21
C LEU A 60 -6.67 -8.63 -10.72
N VAL A 61 -5.48 -8.08 -10.98
CA VAL A 61 -4.26 -8.51 -10.32
C VAL A 61 -4.18 -7.84 -8.94
N TYR A 62 -4.45 -8.59 -7.88
CA TYR A 62 -4.49 -8.06 -6.51
C TYR A 62 -3.15 -8.17 -5.78
N GLY A 63 -2.24 -9.01 -6.25
CA GLY A 63 -0.94 -9.18 -5.62
C GLY A 63 0.13 -9.61 -6.62
N ARG A 64 1.37 -9.54 -6.18
CA ARG A 64 2.52 -10.18 -6.81
C ARG A 64 3.02 -11.24 -5.84
N GLY A 65 3.01 -12.50 -6.27
CA GLY A 65 3.51 -13.61 -5.47
C GLY A 65 5.05 -13.72 -5.50
N SER A 66 5.58 -14.66 -4.72
CA SER A 66 7.00 -15.01 -4.65
C SER A 66 7.59 -15.29 -6.03
N ASP A 67 6.82 -15.95 -6.89
CA ASP A 67 7.32 -16.38 -8.19
C ASP A 67 7.28 -15.26 -9.24
N SER A 68 7.09 -14.01 -8.79
CA SER A 68 6.68 -12.86 -9.62
C SER A 68 5.37 -13.06 -10.39
N GLU A 69 4.72 -14.20 -10.22
CA GLU A 69 3.43 -14.48 -10.85
C GLU A 69 2.35 -13.55 -10.28
N PRO A 70 1.52 -12.96 -11.16
CA PRO A 70 0.42 -12.12 -10.75
C PRO A 70 -0.62 -12.97 -10.03
N LEU A 71 -1.03 -12.50 -8.84
CA LEU A 71 -2.16 -13.09 -8.13
C LEU A 71 -3.44 -12.42 -8.65
N THR A 72 -4.30 -13.19 -9.30
CA THR A 72 -5.49 -12.68 -9.99
C THR A 72 -6.79 -13.09 -9.30
N THR A 73 -7.81 -12.25 -9.42
CA THR A 73 -9.18 -12.46 -8.95
C THR A 73 -10.14 -11.77 -9.91
N THR A 74 -11.45 -11.94 -9.75
CA THR A 74 -12.45 -11.12 -10.44
C THR A 74 -13.10 -10.13 -9.47
N VAL A 75 -13.55 -8.99 -9.99
CA VAL A 75 -14.26 -7.94 -9.25
C VAL A 75 -15.40 -7.36 -10.09
N PRO A 76 -16.41 -6.72 -9.50
CA PRO A 76 -17.45 -6.01 -10.23
C PRO A 76 -16.87 -4.95 -11.18
N ALA A 77 -17.35 -4.93 -12.43
CA ALA A 77 -16.83 -4.06 -13.48
C ALA A 77 -17.09 -2.57 -13.19
N ASP A 78 -18.22 -2.26 -12.57
CA ASP A 78 -18.61 -0.91 -12.15
C ASP A 78 -17.66 -0.36 -11.07
N TRP A 79 -17.43 -1.14 -10.01
CA TRP A 79 -16.47 -0.79 -8.96
C TRP A 79 -15.06 -0.56 -9.51
N PHE A 80 -14.61 -1.40 -10.44
CA PHE A 80 -13.28 -1.26 -11.03
C PHE A 80 -13.17 -0.01 -11.91
N ALA A 81 -14.24 0.32 -12.66
CA ALA A 81 -14.30 1.54 -13.45
C ALA A 81 -14.22 2.79 -12.55
N ASP A 82 -14.99 2.82 -11.45
CA ASP A 82 -14.97 3.92 -10.47
C ASP A 82 -13.60 4.07 -9.81
N LEU A 83 -13.00 2.95 -9.38
CA LEU A 83 -11.67 2.94 -8.77
C LEU A 83 -10.62 3.54 -9.72
N ARG A 84 -10.70 3.20 -11.01
CA ARG A 84 -9.78 3.72 -12.01
C ARG A 84 -10.00 5.19 -12.30
N ALA A 85 -11.24 5.63 -12.38
CA ALA A 85 -11.53 7.06 -12.49
C ALA A 85 -10.90 7.83 -11.32
N ALA A 86 -10.98 7.30 -10.09
CA ALA A 86 -10.36 7.91 -8.91
C ALA A 86 -8.83 7.93 -8.97
N PHE A 87 -8.17 6.84 -9.38
CA PHE A 87 -6.71 6.85 -9.59
C PHE A 87 -6.30 7.84 -10.69
N ASP A 88 -6.97 7.82 -11.83
CA ASP A 88 -6.66 8.71 -12.94
C ASP A 88 -6.90 10.18 -12.55
N ALA A 89 -7.88 10.47 -11.68
CA ALA A 89 -8.11 11.79 -11.13
C ALA A 89 -7.01 12.21 -10.14
N HIS A 90 -6.58 11.30 -9.26
CA HIS A 90 -5.50 11.58 -8.31
C HIS A 90 -4.15 11.84 -9.03
N GLU A 91 -3.82 11.05 -10.05
CA GLU A 91 -2.56 11.19 -10.81
C GLU A 91 -2.51 12.46 -11.67
N ARG A 92 -3.63 12.87 -12.26
CA ARG A 92 -3.68 14.02 -13.19
C ARG A 92 -3.81 15.37 -12.51
N HIS A 93 -4.25 15.39 -11.25
CA HIS A 93 -4.51 16.62 -10.53
C HIS A 93 -3.49 16.77 -9.41
N ASP A 94 -2.57 17.70 -9.60
CA ASP A 94 -1.61 18.12 -8.58
C ASP A 94 -2.32 18.93 -7.48
N LEU A 95 -3.08 18.23 -6.64
CA LEU A 95 -3.84 18.83 -5.55
C LEU A 95 -2.91 19.47 -4.52
N LEU A 96 -1.74 18.89 -4.28
CA LEU A 96 -0.80 19.39 -3.27
C LEU A 96 -0.06 20.66 -3.69
N SER A 97 -0.04 21.01 -4.98
CA SER A 97 0.38 22.36 -5.41
C SER A 97 -0.53 23.48 -4.91
N ARG A 98 -1.75 23.16 -4.42
CA ARG A 98 -2.69 24.15 -3.92
C ARG A 98 -2.39 24.49 -2.46
N HIS A 99 -2.35 25.78 -2.17
CA HIS A 99 -2.18 26.29 -0.82
C HIS A 99 -3.23 25.69 0.14
N GLY A 100 -2.79 25.33 1.35
CA GLY A 100 -3.64 24.78 2.41
C GLY A 100 -3.97 23.29 2.31
N ILE A 101 -3.61 22.62 1.21
CA ILE A 101 -3.72 21.16 1.07
C ILE A 101 -2.43 20.50 1.54
N VAL A 102 -2.55 19.57 2.48
CA VAL A 102 -1.40 18.88 3.11
C VAL A 102 -1.38 17.37 2.84
N GLY A 103 -2.51 16.83 2.40
CA GLY A 103 -2.62 15.45 1.95
C GLY A 103 -3.67 15.27 0.86
N SER A 104 -3.46 14.29 0.00
CA SER A 104 -4.47 13.78 -0.92
C SER A 104 -4.33 12.28 -1.07
N ALA A 105 -5.43 11.54 -1.19
CA ALA A 105 -5.38 10.09 -1.38
C ALA A 105 -6.65 9.57 -2.04
N VAL A 106 -6.60 8.36 -2.59
CA VAL A 106 -7.80 7.68 -3.08
C VAL A 106 -8.50 6.95 -1.93
N VAL A 107 -9.82 7.14 -1.81
CA VAL A 107 -10.71 6.33 -0.98
C VAL A 107 -11.37 5.28 -1.88
N PRO A 108 -10.92 4.01 -1.87
CA PRO A 108 -11.59 2.99 -2.65
C PRO A 108 -13.04 2.81 -2.19
N GLY A 109 -13.95 2.67 -3.15
CA GLY A 109 -15.35 2.37 -2.92
C GLY A 109 -15.59 0.97 -2.36
N GLU A 110 -16.86 0.65 -2.10
CA GLU A 110 -17.32 -0.68 -1.67
C GLU A 110 -18.01 -1.42 -2.82
N PHE A 111 -17.95 -2.75 -2.82
CA PHE A 111 -18.72 -3.54 -3.79
C PHE A 111 -20.22 -3.35 -3.61
N GLY A 112 -20.90 -2.87 -4.66
CA GLY A 112 -22.33 -2.54 -4.62
C GLY A 112 -22.70 -1.42 -3.65
N GLY A 113 -21.71 -0.63 -3.20
CA GLY A 113 -21.88 0.41 -2.19
C GLY A 113 -21.46 1.78 -2.71
N ARG A 114 -20.75 2.54 -1.85
CA ARG A 114 -20.25 3.87 -2.24
C ARG A 114 -19.16 3.75 -3.31
N ASN A 115 -19.19 4.65 -4.29
CA ASN A 115 -18.16 4.75 -5.33
C ASN A 115 -16.83 5.23 -4.74
N ALA A 116 -15.75 5.08 -5.51
CA ALA A 116 -14.45 5.62 -5.13
C ALA A 116 -14.47 7.16 -5.11
N ALA A 117 -13.67 7.75 -4.23
CA ALA A 117 -13.54 9.18 -4.04
C ALA A 117 -12.08 9.58 -3.84
N LEU A 118 -11.79 10.89 -3.87
CA LEU A 118 -10.54 11.45 -3.40
C LEU A 118 -10.75 12.01 -1.99
N ALA A 119 -9.89 11.64 -1.04
CA ALA A 119 -9.77 12.35 0.23
C ALA A 119 -8.73 13.46 0.08
N VAL A 120 -9.03 14.65 0.59
CA VAL A 120 -8.14 15.80 0.60
C VAL A 120 -8.08 16.33 2.02
N ASP A 121 -6.88 16.36 2.58
CA ASP A 121 -6.63 16.80 3.95
C ASP A 121 -6.16 18.26 3.91
N VAL A 122 -6.86 19.14 4.63
CA VAL A 122 -6.64 20.60 4.63
C VAL A 122 -6.42 21.15 6.04
N THR A 123 -5.53 22.13 6.16
CA THR A 123 -5.29 22.85 7.43
C THR A 123 -6.22 24.06 7.59
N TYR A 124 -6.50 24.43 8.85
CA TYR A 124 -7.51 25.45 9.22
C TYR A 124 -7.31 26.83 8.56
N ASP A 125 -6.08 27.19 8.18
CA ASP A 125 -5.77 28.56 7.77
C ASP A 125 -6.16 28.94 6.33
N GLU A 126 -6.39 28.03 5.36
CA GLU A 126 -6.81 28.47 4.00
C GLU A 126 -7.16 27.33 3.02
N ALA A 127 -8.38 26.77 3.11
CA ALA A 127 -8.93 25.98 1.99
C ALA A 127 -10.43 26.24 1.74
N THR A 128 -11.00 27.30 2.31
CA THR A 128 -12.40 27.68 2.10
C THR A 128 -12.59 28.27 0.69
N GLY A 129 -12.82 27.38 -0.28
CA GLY A 129 -13.24 27.71 -1.64
C GLY A 129 -12.33 27.24 -2.77
N SER A 130 -11.20 26.59 -2.48
CA SER A 130 -10.21 26.19 -3.50
C SER A 130 -10.21 24.69 -3.84
N VAL A 131 -10.78 23.82 -3.00
CA VAL A 131 -10.89 22.38 -3.32
C VAL A 131 -12.19 22.12 -4.06
N PRO A 132 -12.16 21.57 -5.29
CA PRO A 132 -13.39 21.29 -6.02
C PRO A 132 -14.12 20.13 -5.36
N GLU A 133 -15.46 20.18 -5.31
CA GLU A 133 -16.28 19.07 -4.78
C GLU A 133 -16.15 17.78 -5.62
N ARG A 134 -15.73 17.91 -6.88
CA ARG A 134 -15.56 16.82 -7.84
C ARG A 134 -14.41 17.07 -8.80
N ILE A 135 -13.76 15.99 -9.23
CA ILE A 135 -12.78 15.99 -10.31
C ILE A 135 -13.27 15.02 -11.39
N GLY A 136 -13.78 15.57 -12.50
CA GLY A 136 -14.57 14.79 -13.44
C GLY A 136 -15.78 14.17 -12.73
N ASP A 137 -15.88 12.84 -12.77
CA ASP A 137 -16.95 12.08 -12.11
C ASP A 137 -16.60 11.58 -10.69
N VAL A 138 -15.42 11.93 -10.18
CA VAL A 138 -14.93 11.48 -8.87
C VAL A 138 -15.28 12.52 -7.80
N ALA A 139 -15.92 12.09 -6.72
CA ALA A 139 -16.20 12.95 -5.58
C ALA A 139 -14.92 13.29 -4.81
N VAL A 140 -14.85 14.49 -4.24
CA VAL A 140 -13.77 14.93 -3.36
C VAL A 140 -14.32 15.11 -1.95
N GLU A 141 -13.78 14.34 -1.02
CA GLU A 141 -14.06 14.39 0.42
C GLU A 141 -12.98 15.24 1.09
N VAL A 142 -13.36 16.37 1.67
CA VAL A 142 -12.43 17.28 2.36
C VAL A 142 -12.41 16.94 3.86
N ASN A 143 -11.23 16.67 4.41
CA ASN A 143 -11.01 16.47 5.83
C ASN A 143 -10.21 17.64 6.40
N HIS A 144 -10.69 18.18 7.52
CA HIS A 144 -9.93 19.18 8.28
C HIS A 144 -9.03 18.48 9.29
N VAL A 145 -7.75 18.83 9.28
CA VAL A 145 -6.73 18.17 10.08
C VAL A 145 -6.04 19.18 11.00
N GLU A 146 -5.96 18.85 12.29
CA GLU A 146 -5.46 19.75 13.34
C GLU A 146 -4.20 19.17 14.01
N ALA A 147 -3.37 20.05 14.59
CA ALA A 147 -2.24 19.65 15.41
C ALA A 147 -2.70 19.38 16.85
N ALA A 148 -2.41 18.19 17.40
CA ALA A 148 -2.73 17.86 18.78
C ALA A 148 -1.52 17.26 19.52
N ASP A 149 -1.24 17.77 20.70
CA ASP A 149 -0.16 17.27 21.55
C ASP A 149 -0.58 15.94 22.19
N THR A 150 0.21 14.88 22.02
CA THR A 150 -0.17 13.56 22.54
C THR A 150 1.00 12.84 23.19
N THR A 151 0.82 12.49 24.46
CA THR A 151 1.63 11.52 25.18
C THR A 151 0.88 10.18 25.23
N GLU A 152 1.49 9.11 24.71
CA GLU A 152 0.96 7.75 24.84
C GLU A 152 1.89 6.86 25.67
N LYS A 153 1.28 5.90 26.35
CA LYS A 153 1.97 4.93 27.20
C LYS A 153 2.35 3.71 26.37
N SER A 154 3.65 3.51 26.21
CA SER A 154 4.22 2.31 25.59
C SER A 154 3.93 1.06 26.43
N ARG A 155 3.53 -0.02 25.77
CA ARG A 155 3.62 -1.39 26.29
C ARG A 155 4.91 -1.98 25.73
N THR A 156 5.66 -2.70 26.56
CA THR A 156 6.87 -3.40 26.14
C THR A 156 6.51 -4.79 25.60
N TYR A 157 6.83 -5.05 24.34
CA TYR A 157 6.80 -6.36 23.71
C TYR A 157 8.25 -6.89 23.62
N ASP A 158 8.49 -8.16 23.97
CA ASP A 158 9.83 -8.76 23.79
C ASP A 158 9.99 -9.20 22.34
N ALA A 159 10.64 -8.34 21.55
CA ALA A 159 10.95 -8.58 20.15
C ALA A 159 12.41 -9.02 19.94
N SER A 160 13.06 -9.59 20.96
CA SER A 160 14.43 -10.08 20.87
C SER A 160 14.54 -11.38 20.04
N PHE A 161 15.64 -11.52 19.29
CA PHE A 161 15.85 -12.67 18.41
C PHE A 161 17.33 -13.05 18.28
N ASP A 162 17.66 -14.33 18.47
CA ASP A 162 19.04 -14.82 18.61
C ASP A 162 19.59 -15.64 17.43
N ASP A 163 18.75 -16.01 16.45
CA ASP A 163 19.20 -16.80 15.27
C ASP A 163 19.84 -15.88 14.20
N ASP A 164 20.71 -16.44 13.37
CA ASP A 164 21.32 -15.76 12.22
C ASP A 164 20.34 -15.55 11.08
N ARG A 165 19.28 -16.36 11.01
CA ARG A 165 18.16 -16.20 10.06
C ARG A 165 17.09 -15.29 10.66
N VAL A 166 17.29 -13.99 10.52
CA VAL A 166 16.50 -12.98 11.22
C VAL A 166 15.19 -12.66 10.47
N PRO A 167 14.01 -12.84 11.09
CA PRO A 167 12.72 -12.45 10.53
C PRO A 167 12.43 -10.97 10.73
N GLY A 168 11.41 -10.45 10.04
CA GLY A 168 10.82 -9.17 10.36
C GLY A 168 10.12 -9.16 11.73
N SER A 169 9.71 -7.97 12.17
CA SER A 169 9.03 -7.71 13.44
C SER A 169 9.88 -7.89 14.71
N VAL A 170 11.19 -8.04 14.56
CA VAL A 170 12.15 -8.02 15.68
C VAL A 170 12.68 -6.60 15.91
N GLU A 171 13.19 -6.33 17.12
CA GLU A 171 13.81 -5.04 17.45
C GLU A 171 15.17 -4.92 16.76
N CYS A 172 15.34 -3.80 16.05
CA CYS A 172 16.56 -3.48 15.32
C CYS A 172 16.92 -2.01 15.51
N GLY A 173 18.07 -1.58 15.01
CA GLY A 173 18.47 -0.20 15.24
C GLY A 173 19.90 0.15 14.90
N SER A 174 20.25 1.36 15.34
CA SER A 174 21.61 1.88 15.39
C SER A 174 22.10 1.83 16.85
N LYS A 175 23.25 2.47 17.14
CA LYS A 175 23.70 2.65 18.53
C LYS A 175 22.86 3.67 19.31
N HIS A 176 22.04 4.47 18.62
CA HIS A 176 21.40 5.65 19.16
C HIS A 176 19.87 5.61 19.09
N ALA A 177 19.32 4.72 18.26
CA ALA A 177 17.89 4.60 18.04
C ALA A 177 17.48 3.14 17.78
N ALA A 178 16.24 2.82 18.12
CA ALA A 178 15.63 1.51 17.90
C ALA A 178 14.39 1.64 17.02
N ALA A 179 14.13 0.60 16.24
CA ALA A 179 13.05 0.47 15.30
C ALA A 179 12.64 -1.01 15.17
N THR A 180 11.70 -1.27 14.27
CA THR A 180 11.28 -2.61 13.88
C THR A 180 11.93 -3.03 12.57
N LEU A 181 12.39 -4.28 12.52
CA LEU A 181 12.95 -4.85 11.31
C LEU A 181 11.85 -5.25 10.31
N CYS A 182 12.00 -4.88 9.04
CA CYS A 182 11.17 -5.40 7.97
C CYS A 182 11.56 -6.86 7.64
N PRO A 183 10.63 -7.73 7.21
CA PRO A 183 10.99 -8.99 6.54
C PRO A 183 11.99 -8.77 5.39
N ALA A 184 12.65 -9.83 4.95
CA ALA A 184 13.60 -9.74 3.84
C ALA A 184 12.98 -9.02 2.63
N MET A 185 13.71 -8.03 2.13
CA MET A 185 13.46 -7.44 0.84
C MET A 185 14.53 -7.92 -0.15
N TYR A 186 14.24 -7.84 -1.45
CA TYR A 186 15.07 -8.40 -2.50
C TYR A 186 15.35 -7.36 -3.58
N ASP A 187 16.61 -7.29 -4.00
CA ASP A 187 17.07 -6.52 -5.13
C ASP A 187 17.81 -7.48 -6.08
N ASP A 188 17.30 -7.65 -7.29
CA ASP A 188 17.78 -8.66 -8.26
C ASP A 188 17.94 -10.08 -7.66
N GLY A 189 17.03 -10.44 -6.74
CA GLY A 189 17.05 -11.74 -6.05
C GLY A 189 18.00 -11.84 -4.86
N ALA A 190 18.85 -10.85 -4.62
CA ALA A 190 19.70 -10.79 -3.44
C ALA A 190 18.89 -10.26 -2.23
N PRO A 191 18.80 -11.02 -1.12
CA PRO A 191 18.08 -10.58 0.06
C PRO A 191 18.87 -9.51 0.85
N PHE A 192 18.17 -8.52 1.39
CA PHE A 192 18.74 -7.46 2.23
C PHE A 192 17.84 -7.14 3.43
N PHE A 193 18.43 -6.57 4.47
CA PHE A 193 17.71 -6.06 5.64
C PHE A 193 17.12 -4.68 5.34
N ALA A 194 15.92 -4.40 5.84
CA ALA A 194 15.29 -3.09 5.68
C ALA A 194 14.64 -2.61 6.97
N THR A 195 14.62 -1.29 7.15
CA THR A 195 13.91 -0.57 8.21
C THR A 195 13.71 0.89 7.75
N SER A 196 13.19 1.76 8.61
CA SER A 196 12.98 3.19 8.31
C SER A 196 14.28 3.94 8.02
N ASN A 197 14.25 4.90 7.10
CA ASN A 197 15.40 5.76 6.81
C ASN A 197 15.70 6.70 7.98
N HIS A 198 14.65 7.29 8.54
CA HIS A 198 14.73 8.23 9.67
C HIS A 198 15.28 7.62 10.97
N LEU A 199 15.57 6.31 11.00
CA LEU A 199 16.30 5.69 12.11
C LEU A 199 17.72 6.29 12.28
N TYR A 200 18.28 6.84 11.20
CA TYR A 200 19.67 7.30 11.13
C TYR A 200 19.84 8.81 11.14
N GLY A 201 18.76 9.59 11.13
CA GLY A 201 18.81 11.05 11.02
C GLY A 201 17.52 11.59 10.43
N ASP A 202 17.62 12.76 9.80
CA ASP A 202 16.49 13.47 9.23
C ASP A 202 15.91 12.78 7.98
N ASP A 203 14.61 12.96 7.73
CA ASP A 203 13.84 12.26 6.70
C ASP A 203 14.32 12.52 5.26
N ASP A 204 15.05 13.60 5.00
CA ASP A 204 15.56 13.97 3.67
C ASP A 204 16.99 13.49 3.38
N GLU A 205 17.67 12.91 4.37
CA GLU A 205 19.04 12.44 4.23
C GLU A 205 19.12 11.02 3.61
N GLN A 206 20.03 10.84 2.65
CA GLN A 206 20.38 9.52 2.14
C GLN A 206 21.55 8.94 2.93
N HIS A 207 21.23 8.07 3.88
CA HIS A 207 22.24 7.43 4.74
C HIS A 207 23.07 6.38 4.01
N ARG A 208 24.35 6.26 4.39
CA ARG A 208 25.28 5.27 3.83
C ARG A 208 26.42 4.91 4.78
N GLY A 209 26.58 3.61 4.98
CA GLY A 209 27.72 3.00 5.63
C GLY A 209 27.60 2.88 7.16
N GLU A 210 26.49 3.31 7.73
CA GLU A 210 26.18 3.19 9.13
C GLU A 210 26.02 1.71 9.53
N PRO A 211 26.45 1.31 10.73
CA PRO A 211 26.25 -0.05 11.20
C PRO A 211 24.79 -0.29 11.58
N PHE A 212 24.30 -1.51 11.32
CA PHE A 212 22.94 -1.93 11.66
C PHE A 212 22.97 -3.14 12.61
N TYR A 213 22.09 -3.10 13.61
CA TYR A 213 22.06 -4.07 14.69
C TYR A 213 20.65 -4.65 14.87
N VAL A 214 20.61 -5.89 15.35
CA VAL A 214 19.39 -6.56 15.83
C VAL A 214 19.59 -6.87 17.30
N LYS A 215 18.52 -6.73 18.08
CA LYS A 215 18.53 -7.04 19.51
C LYS A 215 18.28 -8.53 19.72
N GLY A 216 19.28 -9.22 20.23
CA GLY A 216 19.13 -10.57 20.79
C GLY A 216 18.86 -10.51 22.29
N ARG A 217 18.67 -11.67 22.92
CA ARG A 217 18.47 -11.80 24.37
C ARG A 217 19.70 -11.40 25.17
N THR A 218 20.89 -11.59 24.58
CA THR A 218 22.18 -11.29 25.22
C THR A 218 22.69 -9.87 24.90
N GLY A 219 21.98 -9.12 24.05
CA GLY A 219 22.31 -7.76 23.68
C GLY A 219 22.22 -7.50 22.18
N TRP A 220 22.75 -6.34 21.77
CA TRP A 220 22.76 -5.91 20.38
C TRP A 220 23.86 -6.60 19.59
N ARG A 221 23.49 -7.21 18.46
CA ARG A 221 24.41 -7.86 17.52
C ARG A 221 24.42 -7.11 16.21
N LYS A 222 25.61 -6.83 15.67
CA LYS A 222 25.75 -6.22 14.34
C LYS A 222 25.42 -7.24 13.26
N VAL A 223 24.42 -6.96 12.44
CA VAL A 223 23.95 -7.86 11.37
C VAL A 223 24.06 -7.23 9.99
N GLY A 224 24.29 -5.93 9.89
CA GLY A 224 24.37 -5.26 8.59
C GLY A 224 25.15 -3.95 8.58
N LYS A 225 25.23 -3.37 7.38
CA LYS A 225 25.70 -2.01 7.12
C LYS A 225 24.78 -1.36 6.09
N VAL A 226 24.39 -0.10 6.32
CA VAL A 226 23.55 0.63 5.36
C VAL A 226 24.29 0.74 4.02
N GLY A 227 23.70 0.15 2.99
CA GLY A 227 24.19 0.26 1.62
C GLY A 227 23.69 1.55 0.95
N ARG A 228 22.40 1.87 1.20
CA ARG A 228 21.71 3.04 0.65
C ARG A 228 20.44 3.40 1.44
N GLY A 229 20.24 4.68 1.73
CA GLY A 229 18.98 5.25 2.19
C GLY A 229 18.08 5.74 1.03
N TYR A 230 16.77 5.64 1.24
CA TYR A 230 15.71 6.08 0.33
C TYR A 230 14.80 7.04 1.08
N ALA A 231 15.25 8.30 1.22
CA ALA A 231 14.58 9.36 1.97
C ALA A 231 13.08 9.52 1.62
N LEU A 232 12.74 9.63 0.33
CA LEU A 232 11.36 9.89 -0.12
C LEU A 232 10.36 8.78 0.18
N ASP A 233 10.84 7.54 0.25
CA ASP A 233 10.03 6.35 0.56
C ASP A 233 10.26 5.86 2.00
N ASP A 234 11.13 6.55 2.73
CA ASP A 234 11.53 6.36 4.12
C ASP A 234 11.90 4.93 4.47
N PHE A 235 12.87 4.39 3.72
CA PHE A 235 13.50 3.11 4.07
C PHE A 235 14.99 3.09 3.76
N VAL A 236 15.71 2.19 4.40
CA VAL A 236 17.11 1.90 4.10
C VAL A 236 17.29 0.48 3.60
N ARG A 237 18.15 0.30 2.61
CA ARG A 237 18.74 -0.99 2.26
C ARG A 237 19.99 -1.21 3.11
N ILE A 238 20.00 -2.32 3.82
CA ILE A 238 21.12 -2.73 4.66
C ILE A 238 21.68 -4.05 4.13
N ASP A 239 22.94 -4.01 3.71
CA ASP A 239 23.64 -5.18 3.24
C ASP A 239 24.03 -6.07 4.45
N PRO A 240 23.71 -7.38 4.43
CA PRO A 240 24.03 -8.28 5.53
C PRO A 240 25.53 -8.43 5.76
N VAL A 241 25.93 -8.63 7.03
CA VAL A 241 27.31 -8.95 7.44
C VAL A 241 27.31 -10.03 8.52
N ASN A 242 28.49 -10.60 8.81
CA ASN A 242 28.68 -11.59 9.88
C ASN A 242 27.74 -12.80 9.75
N ASP A 243 27.57 -13.30 8.52
CA ASP A 243 26.71 -14.45 8.19
C ASP A 243 25.22 -14.30 8.55
N ALA A 244 24.79 -13.12 8.97
CA ALA A 244 23.39 -12.83 9.23
C ALA A 244 22.61 -12.85 7.89
N LEU A 245 21.41 -13.43 7.92
CA LEU A 245 20.55 -13.59 6.76
C LEU A 245 19.14 -13.08 7.09
N PRO A 246 18.62 -12.07 6.36
CA PRO A 246 17.22 -11.71 6.48
C PRO A 246 16.35 -12.84 5.92
N THR A 247 15.16 -13.02 6.50
CA THR A 247 14.18 -14.02 6.05
C THR A 247 12.85 -13.39 5.64
N SER A 248 12.20 -13.98 4.64
CA SER A 248 10.82 -13.66 4.24
C SER A 248 9.81 -14.23 5.24
N ALA A 249 9.91 -13.80 6.51
CA ALA A 249 9.03 -14.22 7.58
C ALA A 249 8.75 -13.06 8.53
N ILE A 250 7.56 -13.06 9.13
CA ILE A 250 7.15 -12.14 10.19
C ILE A 250 7.16 -12.88 11.52
N HIS A 251 7.92 -12.38 12.48
CA HIS A 251 7.98 -12.97 13.82
C HIS A 251 6.66 -12.81 14.57
N GLY A 252 6.27 -13.83 15.35
CA GLY A 252 5.13 -13.74 16.26
C GLY A 252 3.74 -13.89 15.62
N VAL A 253 3.65 -14.33 14.36
CA VAL A 253 2.36 -14.54 13.67
C VAL A 253 2.28 -15.88 12.94
N SER A 254 1.06 -16.31 12.62
CA SER A 254 0.76 -17.48 11.82
C SER A 254 -0.38 -17.16 10.83
N PRO A 255 -0.19 -17.40 9.51
CA PRO A 255 1.06 -17.83 8.88
C PRO A 255 2.14 -16.73 8.94
N SER A 256 3.41 -17.13 9.01
CA SER A 256 4.54 -16.19 9.12
C SER A 256 5.23 -15.89 7.79
N ALA A 257 5.13 -16.78 6.80
CA ALA A 257 5.83 -16.65 5.53
C ALA A 257 5.31 -15.47 4.72
N VAL A 258 6.22 -14.61 4.26
CA VAL A 258 5.90 -13.51 3.33
C VAL A 258 5.98 -14.05 1.91
N MET A 259 4.81 -14.10 1.27
CA MET A 259 4.63 -14.69 -0.06
C MET A 259 4.58 -13.66 -1.18
N GLY A 260 4.72 -12.37 -0.86
CA GLY A 260 4.59 -11.31 -1.85
C GLY A 260 4.10 -9.99 -1.29
N GLN A 261 3.57 -9.17 -2.19
CA GLN A 261 2.99 -7.88 -1.84
C GLN A 261 1.69 -7.60 -2.59
N PHE A 262 0.83 -6.77 -2.00
CA PHE A 262 -0.37 -6.28 -2.66
C PHE A 262 -0.02 -5.26 -3.76
N THR A 263 -0.78 -5.29 -4.85
CA THR A 263 -0.77 -4.21 -5.85
C THR A 263 -1.61 -3.02 -5.36
N ARG A 264 -1.50 -1.86 -6.01
CA ARG A 264 -2.36 -0.70 -5.74
C ARG A 264 -3.85 -1.06 -5.77
N ALA A 265 -4.26 -1.79 -6.80
CA ALA A 265 -5.64 -2.26 -6.95
C ALA A 265 -6.00 -3.38 -5.98
N GLY A 266 -5.03 -4.20 -5.56
CA GLY A 266 -5.20 -5.20 -4.51
C GLY A 266 -5.52 -4.61 -3.14
N LEU A 267 -4.87 -3.51 -2.76
CA LEU A 267 -5.19 -2.79 -1.53
C LEU A 267 -6.60 -2.20 -1.58
N ALA A 268 -7.01 -1.66 -2.73
CA ALA A 268 -8.36 -1.20 -2.96
C ALA A 268 -9.39 -2.34 -2.84
N HIS A 269 -9.09 -3.50 -3.42
CA HIS A 269 -9.91 -4.70 -3.29
C HIS A 269 -10.02 -5.16 -1.82
N LEU A 270 -8.90 -5.16 -1.09
CA LEU A 270 -8.88 -5.53 0.33
C LEU A 270 -9.77 -4.60 1.17
N LYS A 271 -9.73 -3.28 0.88
CA LYS A 271 -10.64 -2.31 1.49
C LYS A 271 -12.10 -2.58 1.14
N ALA A 272 -12.42 -2.82 -0.14
CA ALA A 272 -13.78 -3.08 -0.61
C ALA A 272 -14.39 -4.34 0.04
N ARG A 273 -13.56 -5.35 0.35
CA ARG A 273 -13.94 -6.54 1.13
C ARG A 273 -14.03 -6.32 2.64
N ARG A 274 -13.78 -5.10 3.12
CA ARG A 274 -13.81 -4.76 4.55
C ARG A 274 -12.81 -5.60 5.37
N SER A 275 -11.71 -6.03 4.75
CA SER A 275 -10.63 -6.73 5.44
C SER A 275 -9.79 -5.78 6.29
N LYS A 276 -9.04 -6.34 7.25
CA LYS A 276 -8.16 -5.59 8.15
C LYS A 276 -6.71 -5.96 7.91
N LEU A 277 -5.85 -4.95 7.76
CA LEU A 277 -4.41 -5.17 7.83
C LEU A 277 -4.00 -5.51 9.26
N GLN A 278 -2.89 -6.22 9.36
CA GLN A 278 -2.22 -6.62 10.59
C GLN A 278 -0.81 -6.00 10.59
N LYS A 279 -0.26 -5.74 11.77
CA LYS A 279 1.12 -5.32 11.98
C LYS A 279 1.63 -5.98 13.24
N VAL A 280 2.89 -6.44 13.21
CA VAL A 280 3.65 -6.75 14.42
C VAL A 280 4.88 -5.86 14.44
N ALA A 281 5.02 -5.10 15.51
CA ALA A 281 6.13 -4.18 15.69
C ALA A 281 6.85 -4.45 17.00
N ALA A 282 8.12 -4.04 17.05
CA ALA A 282 9.01 -4.31 18.17
C ALA A 282 8.49 -3.72 19.49
N VAL A 283 7.85 -2.54 19.43
CA VAL A 283 7.33 -1.86 20.61
C VAL A 283 5.86 -2.18 20.83
N SER A 284 4.98 -1.85 19.88
CA SER A 284 3.53 -2.03 20.08
C SER A 284 3.08 -3.50 20.12
N GLY A 285 3.92 -4.43 19.64
CA GLY A 285 3.50 -5.80 19.37
C GLY A 285 2.47 -5.85 18.24
N TYR A 286 1.48 -6.74 18.39
CA TYR A 286 0.44 -6.96 17.38
C TYR A 286 -0.66 -5.87 17.39
N SER A 287 -1.03 -5.40 16.21
CA SER A 287 -2.15 -4.48 15.97
C SER A 287 -2.88 -4.82 14.66
N SER A 288 -4.11 -4.34 14.51
CA SER A 288 -4.88 -4.56 13.28
C SER A 288 -5.91 -3.45 13.04
N GLY A 289 -6.24 -3.18 11.77
CA GLY A 289 -7.27 -2.20 11.43
C GLY A 289 -7.54 -2.07 9.93
N ARG A 290 -8.51 -1.23 9.59
CA ARG A 290 -9.04 -1.12 8.21
C ARG A 290 -8.21 -0.17 7.37
N ILE A 291 -8.15 -0.42 6.06
CA ILE A 291 -7.63 0.55 5.08
C ILE A 291 -8.62 1.70 4.96
N GLN A 292 -8.10 2.91 5.09
CA GLN A 292 -8.84 4.16 4.94
C GLN A 292 -8.65 4.71 3.52
N THR A 293 -7.40 4.92 3.10
CA THR A 293 -7.07 5.42 1.77
C THR A 293 -5.88 4.65 1.19
N VAL A 294 -5.74 4.69 -0.12
CA VAL A 294 -4.61 4.10 -0.87
C VAL A 294 -4.05 5.17 -1.79
N ASP A 295 -2.79 5.01 -2.21
CA ASP A 295 -2.12 5.94 -3.13
C ASP A 295 -2.14 7.37 -2.60
N GLY A 296 -1.83 7.53 -1.30
CA GLY A 296 -1.76 8.84 -0.67
C GLY A 296 -0.49 9.59 -1.05
N MET A 297 -0.61 10.90 -1.15
CA MET A 297 0.48 11.83 -1.13
C MET A 297 0.31 12.74 0.07
N THR A 298 1.38 13.01 0.79
CA THR A 298 1.28 13.78 2.02
C THR A 298 2.58 14.50 2.34
N CYS A 299 2.46 15.80 2.55
CA CYS A 299 3.54 16.71 2.93
C CYS A 299 3.62 16.89 4.46
N ALA A 300 2.82 16.11 5.18
CA ALA A 300 2.82 16.00 6.63
C ALA A 300 4.22 15.65 7.22
N TYR A 301 5.02 14.91 6.46
CA TYR A 301 6.23 14.22 6.91
C TYR A 301 7.53 15.03 6.84
N GLY A 302 7.46 16.36 6.81
CA GLY A 302 8.65 17.22 6.77
C GLY A 302 8.69 18.12 5.55
N THR A 303 9.89 18.49 5.12
CA THR A 303 10.13 19.43 4.00
C THR A 303 9.72 18.87 2.63
N VAL A 304 9.48 17.56 2.52
CA VAL A 304 9.19 16.87 1.26
C VAL A 304 7.95 16.00 1.35
N CYS A 305 7.10 16.05 0.32
CA CYS A 305 5.90 15.23 0.23
C CYS A 305 6.25 13.78 -0.10
N LYS A 306 5.75 12.84 0.71
CA LYS A 306 5.89 11.40 0.49
C LYS A 306 4.74 10.90 -0.37
N HIS A 307 5.06 10.10 -1.39
CA HIS A 307 4.09 9.55 -2.34
C HIS A 307 3.76 8.07 -2.03
N GLY A 308 2.67 7.56 -2.62
CA GLY A 308 2.28 6.15 -2.54
C GLY A 308 2.00 5.67 -1.12
N GLN A 309 1.55 6.56 -0.24
CA GLN A 309 1.30 6.27 1.16
C GLN A 309 -0.01 5.48 1.35
N LEU A 310 -0.01 4.55 2.29
CA LEU A 310 -1.17 3.73 2.66
C LEU A 310 -1.67 4.14 4.04
N LYS A 311 -2.91 4.63 4.11
CA LYS A 311 -3.55 5.05 5.36
C LYS A 311 -4.44 3.94 5.91
N TRP A 312 -4.19 3.49 7.13
CA TRP A 312 -4.96 2.41 7.74
C TRP A 312 -4.93 2.43 9.27
N GLY A 313 -5.78 1.61 9.90
CA GLY A 313 -5.75 1.45 11.34
C GLY A 313 -6.41 2.58 12.10
N SER A 314 -5.99 2.73 13.35
CA SER A 314 -6.39 3.78 14.29
C SER A 314 -5.17 4.25 15.10
N ARG A 315 -5.32 5.33 15.87
CA ARG A 315 -4.29 5.80 16.82
C ARG A 315 -3.72 4.71 17.73
N SER A 316 -4.59 3.83 18.25
CA SER A 316 -4.18 2.69 19.10
C SER A 316 -3.40 1.59 18.38
N SER A 317 -3.09 1.77 17.10
CA SER A 317 -2.42 0.76 16.28
C SER A 317 -0.91 1.00 16.13
N PHE A 318 -0.35 2.07 16.70
CA PHE A 318 1.07 2.44 16.58
C PHE A 318 1.69 2.97 17.88
N THR A 319 3.01 2.91 18.00
CA THR A 319 3.83 3.60 19.00
C THR A 319 5.23 3.90 18.43
N ASP A 320 5.90 4.96 18.90
CA ASP A 320 7.30 5.27 18.56
C ASP A 320 8.19 4.03 18.76
N GLY A 321 9.04 3.75 17.76
CA GLY A 321 9.83 2.51 17.66
C GLY A 321 9.19 1.40 16.82
N ASP A 322 7.93 1.56 16.38
CA ASP A 322 7.34 0.68 15.37
C ASP A 322 7.82 0.97 13.94
N SER A 323 8.57 2.06 13.73
CA SER A 323 9.14 2.44 12.43
C SER A 323 9.88 1.26 11.78
N GLY A 324 9.76 1.14 10.46
CA GLY A 324 10.28 -0.02 9.71
C GLY A 324 9.44 -1.31 9.77
N SER A 325 8.41 -1.39 10.62
CA SER A 325 7.45 -2.51 10.61
C SER A 325 6.63 -2.55 9.31
N VAL A 326 6.17 -3.73 8.94
CA VAL A 326 5.27 -3.93 7.79
C VAL A 326 3.82 -4.09 8.23
N SER A 327 2.90 -3.64 7.38
CA SER A 327 1.49 -4.01 7.44
C SER A 327 1.24 -5.11 6.42
N PHE A 328 0.41 -6.08 6.77
CA PHE A 328 0.20 -7.28 5.95
C PHE A 328 -1.21 -7.84 6.13
N HIS A 329 -1.59 -8.77 5.26
CA HIS A 329 -2.78 -9.58 5.39
C HIS A 329 -2.50 -10.97 4.78
N PRO A 330 -3.03 -12.06 5.35
CA PRO A 330 -3.01 -13.37 4.67
C PRO A 330 -3.53 -13.29 3.23
N ASP A 331 -3.06 -14.12 2.31
CA ASP A 331 -3.62 -14.14 0.95
C ASP A 331 -5.14 -14.41 1.03
N LEU A 332 -5.95 -13.57 0.36
CA LEU A 332 -7.41 -13.69 0.38
C LEU A 332 -7.90 -15.00 -0.23
N GLN A 333 -7.13 -15.59 -1.15
CA GLN A 333 -7.48 -16.85 -1.80
C GLN A 333 -6.80 -18.05 -1.15
N ARG A 334 -5.66 -17.84 -0.49
CA ARG A 334 -4.81 -18.88 0.11
C ARG A 334 -4.31 -18.46 1.49
N PRO A 335 -5.22 -18.26 2.46
CA PRO A 335 -4.90 -17.63 3.75
C PRO A 335 -3.92 -18.45 4.60
N ASP A 336 -3.76 -19.74 4.32
CA ASP A 336 -2.84 -20.63 5.04
C ASP A 336 -1.43 -20.67 4.43
N ASP A 337 -1.26 -20.22 3.17
CA ASP A 337 0.02 -20.30 2.45
C ASP A 337 1.01 -19.22 2.92
N GLY A 338 0.51 -18.11 3.44
CA GLY A 338 1.33 -16.98 3.89
C GLY A 338 0.61 -15.65 3.83
N VAL A 339 1.41 -14.59 3.95
CA VAL A 339 0.94 -13.21 3.97
C VAL A 339 1.46 -12.41 2.78
N LEU A 340 0.70 -11.38 2.40
CA LEU A 340 1.12 -10.37 1.44
C LEU A 340 1.35 -9.04 2.18
N VAL A 341 2.48 -8.41 1.89
CA VAL A 341 2.83 -7.10 2.46
C VAL A 341 2.05 -6.00 1.76
N ALA A 342 1.47 -5.10 2.55
CA ALA A 342 0.69 -3.96 2.09
C ALA A 342 1.52 -2.65 2.12
N SER A 343 2.23 -2.38 3.20
CA SER A 343 3.13 -1.23 3.34
C SER A 343 4.28 -1.50 4.29
N LEU A 344 5.33 -0.69 4.18
CA LEU A 344 6.46 -0.61 5.08
C LEU A 344 6.44 0.72 5.84
N ASN A 345 7.09 0.72 7.00
CA ASN A 345 7.34 1.89 7.83
C ASN A 345 6.04 2.52 8.32
N ASN A 346 5.30 1.70 9.05
CA ASN A 346 4.00 2.04 9.60
C ASN A 346 4.20 2.95 10.81
N ALA A 347 4.26 4.26 10.56
CA ALA A 347 4.56 5.29 11.53
C ALA A 347 3.49 6.39 11.62
N ARG A 348 3.54 7.20 12.67
CA ARG A 348 2.69 8.38 12.87
C ARG A 348 3.22 9.57 12.05
N THR A 349 2.32 10.43 11.58
CA THR A 349 2.61 11.84 11.31
C THR A 349 2.75 12.60 12.64
N TRP A 350 3.88 13.29 12.89
CA TRP A 350 3.93 14.29 13.97
C TRP A 350 2.99 15.48 13.68
N TRP A 351 2.63 15.68 12.41
CA TRP A 351 1.72 16.71 11.95
C TRP A 351 1.16 16.35 10.57
N PRO A 352 -0.14 16.55 10.27
CA PRO A 352 -1.20 16.87 11.22
C PRO A 352 -1.54 15.63 12.04
N VAL A 353 -2.15 15.84 13.21
CA VAL A 353 -2.39 14.75 14.15
C VAL A 353 -3.64 14.01 13.72
N GLU A 354 -3.38 12.83 13.22
CA GLU A 354 -4.35 11.99 12.57
C GLU A 354 -4.43 10.65 13.30
N ASP A 355 -5.65 10.16 13.55
CA ASP A 355 -5.88 8.95 14.34
C ASP A 355 -5.62 7.67 13.53
N TYR A 356 -4.53 7.57 12.78
CA TYR A 356 -4.25 6.42 11.91
C TYR A 356 -2.77 6.27 11.55
N ILE A 357 -2.45 5.12 10.98
CA ILE A 357 -1.10 4.76 10.56
C ILE A 357 -0.93 5.06 9.07
N TRP A 358 0.22 5.59 8.72
CA TRP A 358 0.68 5.63 7.34
C TRP A 358 1.91 4.74 7.18
N GLY A 359 2.04 4.13 6.01
CA GLY A 359 3.31 3.57 5.57
C GLY A 359 3.41 3.61 4.06
N THR A 360 4.64 3.65 3.55
CA THR A 360 4.91 3.59 2.11
C THR A 360 4.40 2.26 1.56
N ALA A 361 3.48 2.30 0.61
CA ALA A 361 2.87 1.09 0.08
C ALA A 361 3.90 0.22 -0.65
N ALA A 362 3.83 -1.10 -0.45
CA ALA A 362 4.80 -2.04 -1.01
C ALA A 362 4.87 -1.98 -2.54
N TYR A 363 3.73 -1.75 -3.21
CA TYR A 363 3.69 -1.58 -4.66
C TYR A 363 4.47 -0.34 -5.12
N ARG A 364 4.49 0.73 -4.33
CA ARG A 364 5.20 1.98 -4.65
C ARG A 364 6.70 1.75 -4.59
N ILE A 365 7.16 1.15 -3.50
CA ILE A 365 8.57 0.77 -3.32
C ILE A 365 9.05 -0.11 -4.50
N THR A 366 8.22 -1.06 -4.92
CA THR A 366 8.55 -1.91 -6.09
C THR A 366 8.59 -1.12 -7.38
N ALA A 367 7.63 -0.23 -7.61
CA ALA A 367 7.55 0.55 -8.85
C ALA A 367 8.72 1.53 -9.01
N ASP A 368 9.14 2.16 -7.91
CA ASP A 368 10.18 3.20 -7.94
C ASP A 368 11.60 2.61 -7.91
N HIS A 369 11.80 1.50 -7.18
CA HIS A 369 13.14 0.97 -6.91
C HIS A 369 13.38 -0.45 -7.41
N GLY A 370 12.37 -1.14 -7.94
CA GLY A 370 12.49 -2.52 -8.43
C GLY A 370 12.62 -3.59 -7.34
N VAL A 371 12.59 -3.20 -6.06
CA VAL A 371 12.77 -4.14 -4.93
C VAL A 371 11.45 -4.80 -4.53
N THR A 372 11.52 -6.06 -4.05
CA THR A 372 10.34 -6.87 -3.70
C THR A 372 10.39 -7.41 -2.27
N PHE A 373 9.25 -7.83 -1.71
CA PHE A 373 9.14 -8.40 -0.35
C PHE A 373 9.23 -9.93 -0.32
N SER A 374 9.45 -10.53 -1.48
CA SER A 374 9.62 -11.98 -1.66
C SER A 374 10.65 -12.22 -2.75
N PRO A 375 11.41 -13.33 -2.67
CA PRO A 375 12.47 -13.63 -3.63
C PRO A 375 11.86 -13.87 -5.01
N PRO A 376 12.27 -13.17 -6.07
CA PRO A 376 11.91 -13.57 -7.43
C PRO A 376 12.44 -14.98 -7.70
N THR A 377 11.60 -15.88 -8.23
CA THR A 377 12.07 -17.18 -8.71
C THR A 377 13.05 -17.00 -9.86
N VAL A 378 14.12 -17.80 -9.84
CA VAL A 378 15.15 -17.85 -10.88
C VAL A 378 14.48 -18.14 -12.23
N GLY A 379 14.47 -17.15 -13.13
CA GLY A 379 13.88 -17.28 -14.48
C GLY A 379 12.76 -16.29 -14.81
N SER A 380 12.31 -15.47 -13.86
CA SER A 380 11.34 -14.40 -14.11
C SER A 380 12.03 -13.11 -14.58
N ARG A 381 12.12 -12.90 -15.90
CA ARG A 381 12.45 -11.61 -16.52
C ARG A 381 11.53 -11.32 -17.69
#